data_AF-A0A258KCB1-F1
#
_entry.id   AF-A0A258KCB1-F1
#
_cell.length_a   1.000
_cell.length_b   1.000
_cell.length_c   1.000
_cell.angle_alpha   90.00
_cell.angle_beta   90.00
_cell.angle_gamma   90.00
#
_symmetry.space_group_name_H-M   'P 1'
#
loop_
_entity.id
_entity.type
_entity.pdbx_description
1 polymer ?
#
loop_
_entity_poly.entity_id
_entity_poly.type
_entity_poly.pdbx_seq_one_letter_code
_entity_poly.pdbx_strand_id
1 'polypeptide(L)'
;MSLSDFLSPLDIDSISPENGFYTSHLGSKIVAFNDDFPDLDSGLFDIALIGVLEDRNSTNNIGTALAPDAFRQKFYELNEGNYNTRIVDLGNIRAGH
;
A
#
# COMPACT_ATOMS: atom_id res chain seq x y z
N MET A 1 -1.85 0.85 22.84
CA MET A 1 -1.99 0.33 21.48
C MET A 1 -2.17 1.51 20.56
N SER A 2 -1.29 1.68 19.59
CA SER A 2 -1.42 2.63 18.49
C SER A 2 -1.92 1.90 17.25
N LEU A 3 -2.34 2.66 16.23
CA LEU A 3 -2.78 2.09 14.95
C LEU A 3 -1.67 1.24 14.28
N SER A 4 -0.41 1.69 14.40
CA SER A 4 0.75 0.98 13.87
C SER A 4 0.90 -0.45 14.41
N ASP A 5 0.40 -0.75 15.61
CA ASP A 5 0.48 -2.08 16.22
C ASP A 5 -0.32 -3.14 15.44
N PHE A 6 -1.26 -2.71 14.58
CA PHE A 6 -2.14 -3.58 13.79
C PHE A 6 -1.69 -3.75 12.33
N LEU A 7 -0.66 -3.01 11.92
CA LEU A 7 -0.23 -2.90 10.54
C LEU A 7 1.20 -3.42 10.41
N SER A 8 1.44 -4.22 9.37
CA SER A 8 2.79 -4.60 8.98
C SER A 8 3.28 -3.75 7.81
N PRO A 9 4.57 -3.37 7.81
CA PRO A 9 5.15 -2.59 6.73
C PRO A 9 5.12 -3.33 5.40
N LEU A 10 5.25 -2.56 4.32
CA LEU A 10 5.39 -3.06 2.96
C LEU A 10 6.83 -3.46 2.65
N ASP A 11 6.96 -4.53 1.87
CA ASP A 11 8.19 -4.85 1.16
C ASP A 11 8.19 -4.11 -0.19
N ILE A 12 8.76 -2.90 -0.20
CA ILE A 12 8.78 -2.05 -1.39
C ILE A 12 9.58 -2.67 -2.54
N ASP A 13 10.63 -3.44 -2.24
CA ASP A 13 11.43 -4.11 -3.26
C ASP A 13 10.61 -5.17 -4.01
N SER A 14 9.71 -5.88 -3.30
CA SER A 14 8.79 -6.85 -3.91
C SER A 14 7.68 -6.24 -4.78
N ILE A 15 7.37 -4.96 -4.56
CA ILE A 15 6.27 -4.23 -5.22
C ILE A 15 6.79 -3.36 -6.38
N SER A 16 8.04 -2.91 -6.28
CA SER A 16 8.65 -1.98 -7.23
C SER A 16 9.04 -2.67 -8.54
N PRO A 17 8.91 -2.00 -9.70
CA PRO A 17 9.48 -2.47 -10.94
C PRO A 17 11.01 -2.60 -10.86
N GLU A 18 11.59 -3.46 -11.69
CA GLU A 18 13.05 -3.71 -11.72
C GLU A 18 13.88 -2.42 -11.90
N ASN A 19 13.38 -1.47 -12.68
CA ASN A 19 14.04 -0.17 -12.94
C ASN A 19 13.57 0.95 -12.01
N GLY A 20 12.78 0.64 -10.97
CA GLY A 20 12.14 1.60 -10.09
C GLY A 20 10.98 2.37 -10.73
N PHE A 21 10.43 3.32 -9.98
CA PHE A 21 9.33 4.19 -10.44
C PHE A 21 9.87 5.44 -11.15
N TYR A 22 9.20 5.83 -12.25
CA TYR A 22 9.42 7.16 -12.81
C TYR A 22 8.85 8.24 -11.88
N THR A 23 9.35 9.47 -12.01
CA THR A 23 8.87 10.62 -11.20
C THR A 23 7.42 11.00 -11.47
N SER A 24 6.80 10.50 -12.54
CA SER A 24 5.38 10.66 -12.84
C SER A 24 4.53 9.53 -12.27
N HIS A 25 5.12 8.40 -11.88
CA HIS A 25 4.39 7.24 -11.36
C HIS A 25 3.90 7.50 -9.93
N LEU A 26 2.71 7.00 -9.59
CA LEU A 26 2.12 7.12 -8.25
C LEU A 26 3.02 6.53 -7.16
N GLY A 27 3.75 5.44 -7.45
CA GLY A 27 4.71 4.84 -6.53
C GLY A 27 5.83 5.80 -6.09
N SER A 28 6.14 6.83 -6.88
CA SER A 28 7.09 7.88 -6.51
C SER A 28 6.47 9.03 -5.70
N LYS A 29 5.14 9.06 -5.57
CA LYS A 29 4.36 10.11 -4.90
C LYS A 29 3.74 9.66 -3.59
N ILE A 30 3.36 8.38 -3.50
CA ILE A 30 2.71 7.79 -2.32
C ILE A 30 3.70 7.74 -1.17
N VAL A 31 3.27 8.18 0.01
CA VAL A 31 4.01 7.96 1.26
C VAL A 31 3.62 6.59 1.79
N ALA A 32 4.57 5.65 1.84
CA ALA A 32 4.29 4.27 2.22
C ALA A 32 4.93 3.90 3.56
N PHE A 33 4.22 3.12 4.37
CA PHE A 33 4.79 2.47 5.55
C PHE A 33 5.71 1.32 5.14
N ASN A 34 7.03 1.55 5.16
CA ASN A 34 8.05 0.54 4.88
C ASN A 34 8.98 0.32 6.09
N ASP A 35 9.67 1.36 6.55
CA ASP A 35 10.57 1.33 7.69
C ASP A 35 9.93 2.07 8.87
N ASP A 36 9.41 3.27 8.59
CA ASP A 36 8.80 4.16 9.57
C ASP A 36 7.31 4.35 9.30
N PHE A 37 6.50 4.33 10.38
CA PHE A 37 5.06 4.58 10.26
C PHE A 37 4.81 6.06 9.89
N PRO A 38 3.99 6.36 8.85
CA PRO A 38 3.77 7.72 8.40
C PRO A 38 3.10 8.61 9.45
N ASP A 39 3.47 9.89 9.48
CA ASP A 39 2.75 10.91 10.24
C ASP A 39 1.40 11.22 9.55
N LEU A 40 0.29 11.05 10.28
CA LEU A 40 -1.06 11.18 9.74
C LEU A 40 -1.73 12.51 10.12
N ASP A 41 -0.93 13.55 10.32
CA ASP A 41 -1.40 14.91 10.59
C ASP A 41 -2.48 15.39 9.59
N SER A 42 -3.44 16.15 10.12
CA SER A 42 -4.64 16.57 9.39
C SER A 42 -4.29 17.40 8.14
N GLY A 43 -4.80 16.98 6.98
CA GLY A 43 -4.68 17.70 5.71
C GLY A 43 -3.48 17.29 4.84
N LEU A 44 -2.63 16.38 5.32
CA LEU A 44 -1.52 15.81 4.53
C LEU A 44 -2.01 14.83 3.46
N PHE A 45 -3.01 14.03 3.80
CA PHE A 45 -3.53 12.96 2.94
C PHE A 45 -5.04 13.08 2.72
N ASP A 46 -5.48 12.70 1.53
CA ASP A 46 -6.89 12.58 1.16
C ASP A 46 -7.35 11.11 1.14
N ILE A 47 -6.42 10.19 0.86
CA ILE A 47 -6.70 8.76 0.70
C ILE A 47 -5.66 7.97 1.49
N ALA A 48 -6.13 6.97 2.23
CA ALA A 48 -5.28 5.95 2.84
C ALA A 48 -5.53 4.60 2.19
N LEU A 49 -4.46 3.89 1.83
CA LEU A 49 -4.49 2.50 1.40
C LEU A 49 -4.18 1.60 2.59
N ILE A 50 -4.96 0.52 2.73
CA ILE A 50 -4.73 -0.53 3.72
C ILE A 50 -4.95 -1.86 2.99
N GLY A 51 -3.91 -2.68 2.92
CA GLY A 51 -4.05 -4.05 2.43
C GLY A 51 -4.58 -4.96 3.54
N VAL A 52 -5.45 -5.89 3.20
CA VAL A 52 -5.95 -6.90 4.15
C VAL A 52 -5.60 -8.27 3.59
N LEU A 53 -4.67 -8.96 4.26
CA LEU A 53 -4.17 -10.26 3.83
C LEU A 53 -5.11 -11.36 4.33
N GLU A 54 -6.31 -11.43 3.78
CA GLU A 54 -7.35 -12.39 4.19
C GLU A 54 -7.84 -13.24 3.03
N ASP A 55 -7.90 -14.56 3.24
CA ASP A 55 -8.44 -15.52 2.28
C ASP A 55 -9.13 -16.76 2.92
N ARG A 56 -9.26 -16.85 4.26
CA ARG A 56 -9.79 -18.04 4.96
C ARG A 56 -11.21 -18.45 4.56
N ASN A 57 -12.03 -17.48 4.17
CA ASN A 57 -13.41 -17.70 3.69
C ASN A 57 -13.56 -17.45 2.19
N SER A 58 -12.46 -17.51 1.44
CA SER A 58 -12.51 -17.36 -0.02
C SER A 58 -13.15 -18.60 -0.66
N THR A 59 -14.31 -18.42 -1.30
CA THR A 59 -14.96 -19.49 -2.07
C THR A 59 -14.51 -19.38 -3.52
N ASN A 60 -13.83 -20.42 -4.03
CA ASN A 60 -13.26 -20.45 -5.40
C ASN A 60 -12.23 -19.33 -5.69
N ASN A 61 -11.61 -18.74 -4.67
CA ASN A 61 -10.68 -17.61 -4.84
C ASN A 61 -9.53 -17.63 -3.80
N ILE A 62 -8.98 -18.83 -3.58
CA ILE A 62 -7.86 -19.08 -2.65
C ILE A 62 -6.64 -18.29 -3.12
N GLY A 63 -5.89 -17.69 -2.18
CA GLY A 63 -4.75 -16.83 -2.47
C GLY A 63 -5.09 -15.35 -2.60
N THR A 64 -6.34 -14.95 -2.34
CA THR A 64 -6.77 -13.53 -2.33
C THR A 64 -6.04 -12.66 -1.32
N ALA A 65 -5.44 -13.27 -0.29
CA ALA A 65 -4.57 -12.58 0.65
C ALA A 65 -3.35 -11.94 -0.05
N LEU A 66 -2.96 -12.40 -1.25
CA LEU A 66 -1.87 -11.82 -2.06
C LEU A 66 -2.31 -10.62 -2.90
N ALA A 67 -3.62 -10.36 -2.99
CA ALA A 67 -4.17 -9.31 -3.83
C ALA A 67 -3.67 -7.89 -3.52
N PRO A 68 -3.44 -7.50 -2.24
CA PRO A 68 -2.96 -6.15 -1.94
C PRO A 68 -1.63 -5.82 -2.64
N ASP A 69 -0.65 -6.72 -2.63
CA ASP A 69 0.65 -6.44 -3.26
C ASP A 69 0.56 -6.55 -4.79
N ALA A 70 -0.24 -7.48 -5.32
CA ALA A 70 -0.52 -7.56 -6.76
C ALA A 70 -1.22 -6.28 -7.27
N PHE A 71 -2.11 -5.70 -6.46
CA PHE A 71 -2.73 -4.41 -6.75
C PHE A 71 -1.67 -3.29 -6.75
N ARG A 72 -0.84 -3.20 -5.71
CA ARG A 72 0.20 -2.15 -5.60
C ARG A 72 1.17 -2.18 -6.77
N GLN A 73 1.63 -3.36 -7.19
CA GLN A 73 2.50 -3.53 -8.36
C GLN A 73 1.93 -2.87 -9.63
N LYS A 74 0.60 -2.81 -9.78
CA LYS A 74 -0.05 -2.16 -10.93
C LYS A 74 -0.47 -0.72 -10.66
N PHE A 75 -1.00 -0.46 -9.48
CA PHE A 75 -1.47 0.87 -9.11
C PHE A 75 -0.31 1.87 -9.02
N TYR A 76 0.82 1.46 -8.46
CA TYR A 76 1.98 2.34 -8.30
C TYR A 76 2.63 2.71 -9.65
N GLU A 77 2.43 1.91 -10.70
CA GLU A 77 2.90 2.20 -12.06
C GLU A 77 2.01 3.22 -12.81
N LEU A 78 0.83 3.57 -12.30
CA LEU A 78 -0.03 4.57 -12.94
C LEU A 78 0.63 5.95 -12.87
N ASN A 79 0.38 6.80 -13.87
CA ASN A 79 0.86 8.18 -13.85
C ASN A 79 -0.07 9.08 -13.03
N GLU A 80 0.51 9.99 -12.25
CA GLU A 80 -0.18 11.11 -11.64
C GLU A 80 -0.83 11.99 -12.72
N GLY A 81 -2.08 12.41 -12.48
CA GLY A 81 -2.82 13.31 -13.38
C GLY A 81 -2.55 14.78 -13.11
N ASN A 82 -3.47 15.65 -13.55
CA ASN A 82 -3.43 17.09 -13.25
C ASN A 82 -3.93 17.43 -11.84
N TYR A 83 -3.46 16.68 -10.83
CA TYR A 83 -3.79 16.87 -9.42
C TYR A 83 -2.58 16.49 -8.57
N ASN A 84 -2.53 16.98 -7.34
CA ASN A 84 -1.47 16.61 -6.40
C ASN A 84 -1.86 15.33 -5.65
N THR A 85 -1.07 14.27 -5.82
CA THR A 85 -1.29 13.00 -5.14
C THR A 85 -1.03 13.14 -3.65
N ARG A 86 -2.09 13.02 -2.85
CA ARG A 86 -2.04 13.02 -1.38
C ARG A 86 -2.54 11.68 -0.86
N ILE A 87 -1.76 10.64 -1.11
CA ILE A 87 -2.09 9.26 -0.75
C ILE A 87 -1.03 8.73 0.20
N VAL A 88 -1.48 8.08 1.27
CA VAL A 88 -0.64 7.29 2.17
C VAL A 88 -0.97 5.81 2.02
N ASP A 89 0.02 4.93 2.00
CA ASP A 89 -0.18 3.48 2.15
C ASP A 89 0.28 3.05 3.54
N LEU A 90 -0.66 2.59 4.35
CA LEU A 90 -0.44 2.24 5.75
C LEU A 90 0.01 0.80 5.93
N GLY A 91 0.29 0.08 4.85
CA GLY A 91 0.77 -1.29 4.91
C GLY A 91 -0.35 -2.31 4.88
N ASN A 92 -0.14 -3.41 5.61
CA ASN A 92 -1.00 -4.58 5.57
C ASN A 92 -1.53 -4.96 6.96
N ILE A 93 -2.81 -5.29 7.05
CA ILE A 93 -3.37 -6.06 8.16
C ILE A 93 -3.13 -7.53 7.85
N ARG A 94 -2.46 -8.23 8.76
CA ARG A 94 -2.25 -9.68 8.66
C ARG A 94 -3.50 -10.43 9.06
N ALA A 95 -3.75 -11.57 8.40
CA ALA A 95 -4.77 -12.51 8.83
C ALA A 95 -4.57 -12.87 10.31
N GLY A 96 -5.67 -12.98 11.07
CA GLY A 96 -5.62 -13.49 12.45
C GLY A 96 -5.12 -14.93 12.51
N HIS A 97 -4.82 -15.41 13.72
CA HIS A 97 -4.56 -16.84 13.94
C HIS A 97 -5.86 -17.61 14.17
#